data_AF-A0A9Q4KZN8-F1
#
_entry.id   AF-A0A9Q4KZN8-F1
#
_cell.length_a   1.000
_cell.length_b   1.000
_cell.length_c   1.000
_cell.angle_alpha   90.00
_cell.angle_beta   90.00
_cell.angle_gamma   90.00
#
_symmetry.space_group_name_H-M   'P 1'
#
loop_
_entity.id
_entity.type
_entity.pdbx_description
1 polymer ?
#
loop_
_entity_poly.entity_id
_entity_poly.type
_entity_poly.pdbx_seq_one_letter_code
_entity_poly.pdbx_strand_id
1 'polypeptide(L)'
;MCRETKREPAWVSAIRLAFLRGQVDVDGVMEEANLIPGREGTVRDVLSTMADRNLLEPVDGADDRYVPGPVLVESDRYDLDFSKASDGGAHRWRSSG
;
A
#
# COMPACT_ATOMS: atom_id res chain seq x y z
N MET A 1 25.50 2.59 -0.56
CA MET A 1 24.08 2.45 -0.98
C MET A 1 23.24 2.77 0.25
N CYS A 2 22.98 4.06 0.48
CA CYS A 2 22.30 4.53 1.68
C CYS A 2 20.79 4.66 1.37
N ARG A 3 19.95 3.75 1.88
CA ARG A 3 18.50 3.96 1.93
C ARG A 3 18.20 4.90 3.11
N GLU A 4 18.35 6.20 2.89
CA GLU A 4 18.02 7.21 3.87
C GLU A 4 16.48 7.32 4.00
N THR A 5 15.96 6.68 5.05
CA THR A 5 14.85 7.13 5.92
C THR A 5 13.59 7.73 5.28
N LYS A 6 12.87 6.98 4.46
CA LYS A 6 11.42 7.19 4.35
C LYS A 6 10.70 5.90 4.73
N ARG A 7 10.39 5.77 6.02
CA ARG A 7 9.43 4.77 6.50
C ARG A 7 8.07 5.22 6.01
N GLU A 8 7.48 4.45 5.11
CA GLU A 8 6.11 4.69 4.70
C GLU A 8 5.16 4.16 5.80
N PRO A 9 4.00 4.78 6.01
CA PRO A 9 3.00 4.20 6.88
C PRO A 9 2.57 2.82 6.36
N ALA A 10 2.38 1.84 7.27
CA ALA A 10 2.03 0.46 6.91
C ALA A 10 0.83 0.35 5.95
N TRP A 11 -0.18 1.21 6.12
CA TRP A 11 -1.37 1.22 5.26
C TRP A 11 -1.06 1.62 3.81
N VAL A 12 -0.09 2.52 3.58
CA VAL A 12 0.32 2.93 2.23
C VAL A 12 0.98 1.75 1.51
N SER A 13 1.90 1.08 2.19
CA SER A 13 2.59 -0.09 1.64
C SER A 13 1.62 -1.25 1.43
N ALA A 14 0.63 -1.45 2.31
CA ALA A 14 -0.42 -2.45 2.12
C ALA A 14 -1.25 -2.20 0.86
N ILE A 15 -1.69 -0.96 0.62
CA ILE A 15 -2.40 -0.58 -0.60
C ILE A 15 -1.52 -0.84 -1.83
N ARG A 16 -0.25 -0.42 -1.81
CA ARG A 16 0.68 -0.65 -2.93
C ARG A 16 0.84 -2.14 -3.23
N LEU A 17 1.03 -2.99 -2.22
CA LEU A 17 1.17 -4.43 -2.40
C LEU A 17 -0.11 -5.05 -2.95
N ALA A 18 -1.27 -4.66 -2.43
CA ALA A 18 -2.56 -5.09 -2.93
C ALA A 18 -2.72 -4.75 -4.42
N PHE A 19 -2.37 -3.54 -4.86
CA PHE A 19 -2.43 -3.14 -6.27
C PHE A 19 -1.41 -3.86 -7.15
N LEU A 20 -0.14 -3.92 -6.73
CA LEU A 20 0.94 -4.41 -7.59
C LEU A 20 1.06 -5.94 -7.61
N ARG A 21 0.70 -6.62 -6.52
CA ARG A 21 0.85 -8.06 -6.36
C ARG A 21 -0.48 -8.81 -6.29
N GLY A 22 -1.61 -8.09 -6.20
CA GLY A 22 -2.93 -8.68 -6.01
C GLY A 22 -3.16 -9.28 -4.63
N GLN A 23 -2.23 -9.06 -3.69
CA GLN A 23 -2.28 -9.63 -2.35
C GLN A 23 -1.35 -8.88 -1.41
N VAL A 24 -1.61 -9.00 -0.12
CA VAL A 24 -0.81 -8.42 0.95
C VAL A 24 -0.77 -9.36 2.16
N ASP A 25 0.40 -9.43 2.79
CA ASP A 25 0.63 -10.13 4.04
C ASP A 25 1.54 -9.29 4.96
N VAL A 26 1.62 -9.68 6.23
CA VAL A 26 2.37 -8.93 7.26
C VAL A 26 3.85 -8.80 6.91
N ASP A 27 4.49 -9.87 6.43
CA ASP A 27 5.92 -9.87 6.11
C ASP A 27 6.20 -8.93 4.93
N GLY A 28 5.38 -9.03 3.88
CA GLY A 28 5.45 -8.13 2.74
C GLY A 28 5.31 -6.65 3.11
N VAL A 29 4.41 -6.31 4.03
CA VAL A 29 4.26 -4.91 4.51
C VAL A 29 5.46 -4.48 5.36
N MET A 30 5.97 -5.35 6.23
CA MET A 30 7.15 -5.06 7.05
C MET A 30 8.37 -4.72 6.18
N GLU A 31 8.59 -5.51 5.13
CA GLU A 31 9.65 -5.28 4.15
C GLU A 31 9.42 -4.01 3.34
N GLU A 32 8.23 -3.85 2.74
CA GLU A 32 7.93 -2.74 1.83
C GLU A 32 7.91 -1.38 2.55
N ALA A 33 7.37 -1.33 3.77
CA ALA A 33 7.38 -0.11 4.59
C ALA A 33 8.73 0.13 5.29
N ASN A 34 9.69 -0.79 5.15
CA ASN A 34 11.00 -0.75 5.81
C ASN A 34 10.86 -0.53 7.33
N LEU A 35 9.98 -1.31 7.95
CA LEU A 35 9.68 -1.22 9.38
C LEU A 35 10.76 -1.90 10.20
N ILE A 36 10.91 -1.43 11.44
CA ILE A 36 11.77 -2.10 12.41
C ILE A 36 11.12 -3.43 12.84
N PRO A 37 11.91 -4.49 13.09
CA PRO A 37 11.39 -5.73 13.65
C PRO A 37 10.60 -5.49 14.95
N GLY A 38 9.59 -6.33 15.22
CA GLY A 38 8.71 -6.19 16.38
C GLY A 38 7.47 -5.30 16.13
N ARG A 39 7.22 -4.91 14.88
CA ARG A 39 6.04 -4.11 14.46
C ARG A 39 4.95 -4.95 13.80
N GLU A 40 5.11 -6.26 13.75
CA GLU A 40 4.20 -7.21 13.10
C GLU A 40 2.78 -7.10 13.68
N GLY A 41 2.66 -6.95 15.01
CA GLY A 41 1.37 -6.75 15.67
C GLY A 41 0.66 -5.46 15.24
N THR A 42 1.41 -4.38 15.04
CA THR A 42 0.87 -3.12 14.50
C THR A 42 0.44 -3.29 13.04
N VAL A 43 1.22 -4.04 12.25
CA VAL A 43 0.85 -4.31 10.85
C VAL A 43 -0.42 -5.14 10.78
N ARG A 44 -0.57 -6.19 11.61
CA ARG A 44 -1.82 -6.97 11.69
C ARG A 44 -3.02 -6.09 12.03
N ASP A 45 -2.90 -5.21 13.02
CA ASP A 45 -3.96 -4.29 13.41
C ASP A 45 -4.36 -3.36 12.26
N VAL A 46 -3.37 -2.84 11.52
CA VAL A 46 -3.60 -2.03 10.33
C VAL A 46 -4.30 -2.82 9.23
N LEU A 47 -3.84 -4.04 8.91
CA LEU A 47 -4.46 -4.88 7.88
C LEU A 47 -5.88 -5.28 8.26
N SER A 48 -6.12 -5.64 9.52
CA SER A 48 -7.46 -5.92 10.04
C SER A 48 -8.36 -4.70 9.97
N THR A 49 -7.85 -3.51 10.30
CA THR A 49 -8.60 -2.25 10.18
C THR A 49 -8.93 -1.93 8.72
N MET A 50 -8.02 -2.21 7.79
CA MET A 50 -8.27 -2.04 6.37
C MET A 50 -9.32 -3.03 5.86
N ALA A 51 -9.32 -4.26 6.36
CA ALA A 51 -10.33 -5.26 6.05
C ALA A 51 -11.71 -4.87 6.58
N ASP A 52 -11.80 -4.39 7.83
CA ASP A 52 -13.04 -3.84 8.41
C ASP A 52 -13.63 -2.70 7.56
N ARG A 53 -12.76 -1.90 6.92
CA ARG A 53 -13.13 -0.81 6.02
C ARG A 53 -13.36 -1.26 4.57
N ASN A 54 -13.38 -2.56 4.29
CA ASN A 54 -13.57 -3.14 2.95
C ASN A 54 -12.52 -2.72 1.92
N LEU A 55 -11.35 -2.23 2.36
CA LEU A 55 -10.21 -1.97 1.49
C LEU A 55 -9.50 -3.27 1.13
N LEU A 56 -9.51 -4.23 2.04
CA LEU A 56 -8.93 -5.55 1.88
C LEU A 56 -9.96 -6.62 2.21
N GLU A 57 -9.79 -7.82 1.66
CA GLU A 57 -10.58 -8.99 2.02
C GLU A 57 -9.64 -10.10 2.52
N PRO A 58 -9.91 -10.71 3.68
CA PRO A 58 -9.10 -11.80 4.19
C PRO A 58 -9.22 -13.02 3.27
N VAL A 59 -8.12 -13.76 3.10
CA VAL A 59 -8.12 -15.01 2.33
C VAL A 59 -8.50 -16.17 3.25
N ASP A 60 -9.59 -16.87 2.91
CA ASP A 60 -10.03 -18.05 3.66
C ASP A 60 -8.90 -19.09 3.79
N GLY A 61 -8.63 -19.51 5.04
CA GLY A 61 -7.62 -20.51 5.35
C GLY A 61 -6.17 -20.02 5.30
N ALA A 62 -5.92 -18.72 5.13
CA ALA A 62 -4.60 -18.12 5.22
C ALA A 62 -4.57 -17.02 6.29
N ASP A 63 -3.90 -17.30 7.41
CA ASP A 63 -3.65 -16.30 8.45
C ASP A 63 -2.86 -15.13 7.88
N ASP A 64 -3.21 -13.92 8.30
CA ASP A 64 -2.51 -12.67 7.96
C ASP A 64 -2.38 -12.36 6.45
N ARG A 65 -3.19 -13.00 5.59
CA ARG A 65 -3.18 -12.76 4.14
C ARG A 65 -4.48 -12.15 3.66
N TYR A 66 -4.35 -11.14 2.82
CA TYR A 66 -5.47 -10.39 2.28
C TYR A 66 -5.32 -10.15 0.77
N VAL A 67 -6.44 -9.94 0.10
CA VAL A 67 -6.56 -9.51 -1.30
C VAL A 67 -7.23 -8.13 -1.37
N PRO A 68 -7.14 -7.41 -2.51
CA PRO A 68 -7.86 -6.16 -2.69
C PRO A 68 -9.36 -6.35 -2.45
N GLY A 69 -9.93 -5.56 -1.54
CA GLY A 69 -11.36 -5.55 -1.26
C GLY A 69 -12.15 -4.67 -2.22
N PRO A 70 -13.49 -4.67 -2.11
CA PRO A 70 -14.37 -4.00 -3.07
C PRO A 70 -14.08 -2.50 -3.17
N VAL A 71 -13.75 -1.82 -2.06
CA VAL A 71 -13.44 -0.39 -2.10
C VAL A 71 -12.22 -0.09 -2.98
N LEU A 72 -11.17 -0.91 -2.92
CA LEU A 72 -9.99 -0.73 -3.76
C LEU A 72 -10.29 -1.11 -5.22
N VAL A 73 -11.01 -2.21 -5.45
CA VAL A 73 -11.38 -2.67 -6.80
C VAL A 73 -12.30 -1.68 -7.52
N GLU A 74 -13.25 -1.08 -6.81
CA GLU A 74 -14.18 -0.09 -7.34
C GLU A 74 -13.52 1.28 -7.53
N SER A 75 -12.52 1.62 -6.71
CA SER A 75 -11.74 2.85 -6.87
C SER A 75 -10.84 2.80 -8.10
N ASP A 76 -10.36 1.62 -8.52
CA ASP A 76 -9.56 1.44 -9.75
C ASP A 76 -10.39 1.65 -11.04
N ARG A 77 -11.73 1.59 -10.94
CA ARG A 77 -12.63 1.75 -12.09
C ARG A 77 -12.87 3.20 -12.53
N TYR A 78 -12.50 4.19 -11.73
CA TYR A 78 -12.69 5.59 -12.06
C TYR A 78 -11.34 6.30 -12.22
N ASP A 79 -10.93 6.48 -13.49
CA ASP A 79 -10.04 7.54 -13.94
C ASP A 79 -8.53 7.41 -13.65
N LEU A 80 -7.91 6.28 -14.02
CA LEU A 80 -6.47 6.28 -14.35
C LEU A 80 -6.29 6.20 -15.86
N ASP A 81 -6.31 7.38 -16.51
CA ASP A 81 -5.91 7.54 -17.91
C ASP A 81 -4.38 7.34 -18.04
N PHE A 82 -3.95 6.08 -18.19
CA PHE A 82 -2.52 5.76 -18.37
C PHE A 82 -1.94 6.30 -19.69
N SER A 83 -2.78 6.77 -20.63
CA SER A 83 -2.35 7.50 -21.82
C SER A 83 -1.71 8.86 -21.51
N LYS A 84 -1.86 9.40 -20.28
CA LYS A 84 -1.14 10.59 -19.82
C LYS A 84 0.05 10.33 -18.90
N ALA A 85 0.32 9.09 -18.52
CA ALA A 85 1.39 8.77 -17.58
C ALA A 85 2.82 8.97 -18.14
N SER A 86 2.97 9.18 -19.45
CA SER A 86 4.28 9.42 -20.09
C SER A 86 4.55 10.86 -20.55
N ASP A 87 3.65 11.82 -20.34
CA ASP A 87 3.86 13.20 -20.80
C ASP A 87 3.65 14.21 -19.66
N GLY A 88 4.64 14.34 -18.77
CA GLY A 88 4.51 15.29 -17.66
C GLY A 88 5.59 15.27 -16.59
N GLY A 89 6.86 15.03 -16.94
CA GLY A 89 7.97 15.34 -16.04
C GLY A 89 8.08 16.85 -15.81
N ALA A 90 7.33 17.42 -14.86
CA ALA A 90 7.47 18.83 -14.50
C ALA A 90 6.90 19.19 -13.10
N HIS A 91 7.40 18.59 -12.03
CA HIS A 91 7.31 19.23 -10.71
C HIS A 91 8.54 20.11 -10.46
N ARG A 92 8.54 21.30 -11.08
CA ARG A 92 9.48 22.37 -10.76
C ARG A 92 8.91 23.13 -9.56
N TRP A 93 9.39 22.80 -8.36
CA TRP A 93 9.08 23.58 -7.17
C TRP A 93 9.74 24.96 -7.30
N ARG A 94 8.93 26.02 -7.43
CA ARG A 94 9.43 27.39 -7.26
C ARG A 94 9.49 27.66 -5.76
N SER A 95 10.69 27.62 -5.19
CA SER A 95 10.99 28.33 -3.96
C SER A 95 10.98 29.83 -4.27
N SER A 96 9.97 30.53 -3.80
CA SER A 96 10.00 31.99 -3.68
C SER A 96 10.94 32.32 -2.52
N GLY A 97 11.92 33.20 -2.78
CA GLY A 97 12.95 33.62 -1.83
C GLY A 97 12.48 34.64 -0.81
#